data_AF-A0A3R9QX32-F1
#
_entry.id   AF-A0A3R9QX32-F1
#
_cell.length_a   1.000
_cell.length_b   1.000
_cell.length_c   1.000
_cell.angle_alpha   90.00
_cell.angle_beta   90.00
_cell.angle_gamma   90.00
#
_symmetry.space_group_name_H-M   'P 1'
#
loop_
_entity.id
_entity.type
_entity.pdbx_description
1 polymer ?
#
loop_
_entity_poly.entity_id
_entity_poly.type
_entity_poly.pdbx_seq_one_letter_code
_entity_poly.pdbx_strand_id
1 'polypeptide(L)'
;MSDQIKQKLQDILHSSINKHKFERAEDAVTHLRQLAEIEAFISEEEPRYNEQSVRSQNNGEQSTGLRDTVVPNPSSIKSRKENDSTSSANKDTLELYYMEEDSLLKFKKSPQTYTVSIEFFRTFLENLHTWKGKEPFSSKTYYDQFFNQLHEMSNYQNSTLRQFITLLFRFAYRLGVLEKTSTSQRSRYVTADAFEVEHVLNNIFEQKIVYL
;
A
#
# COMPACT_ATOMS: atom_id res chain seq x y z
N MET A 1 -1.95 -18.44 36.52
CA MET A 1 -0.84 -17.49 36.28
C MET A 1 -1.19 -16.44 35.24
N SER A 2 -1.92 -16.78 34.16
CA SER A 2 -2.32 -15.81 33.11
C SER A 2 -3.15 -14.64 33.65
N ASP A 3 -4.12 -14.89 34.54
CA ASP A 3 -5.02 -13.85 35.06
C ASP A 3 -4.30 -12.74 35.84
N GLN A 4 -3.26 -13.08 36.62
CA GLN A 4 -2.48 -12.10 37.38
C GLN A 4 -1.66 -11.19 36.46
N ILE A 5 -1.22 -11.69 35.30
CA ILE A 5 -0.46 -10.92 34.32
C ILE A 5 -1.42 -10.02 33.53
N LYS A 6 -2.59 -10.55 33.14
CA LYS A 6 -3.67 -9.81 32.49
C LYS A 6 -4.13 -8.62 33.32
N GLN A 7 -4.31 -8.84 34.62
CA GLN A 7 -4.74 -7.77 35.54
C GLN A 7 -3.67 -6.69 35.70
N LYS A 8 -2.39 -7.06 35.83
CA LYS A 8 -1.28 -6.08 35.86
C LYS A 8 -1.16 -5.28 34.56
N LEU A 9 -1.37 -5.90 33.41
CA LEU A 9 -1.33 -5.21 32.12
C LEU A 9 -2.52 -4.25 31.94
N GLN A 10 -3.71 -4.62 32.44
CA GLN A 10 -4.86 -3.70 32.48
C GLN A 10 -4.61 -2.51 33.41
N ASP A 11 -3.97 -2.71 34.56
CA ASP A 11 -3.59 -1.62 35.47
C ASP A 11 -2.55 -0.68 34.85
N ILE A 12 -1.57 -1.23 34.11
CA ILE A 12 -0.56 -0.45 33.38
C ILE A 12 -1.22 0.34 32.24
N LEU A 13 -2.14 -0.27 31.50
CA LEU A 13 -2.90 0.40 30.45
C LEU A 13 -3.67 1.59 31.02
N HIS A 14 -4.46 1.36 32.08
CA HIS A 14 -5.31 2.38 32.67
C HIS A 14 -4.48 3.52 33.29
N SER A 15 -3.39 3.19 33.98
CA SER A 15 -2.48 4.20 34.53
C SER A 15 -1.66 4.96 33.48
N SER A 16 -1.39 4.36 32.32
CA SER A 16 -0.65 5.00 31.23
C SER A 16 -1.55 5.92 30.38
N ILE A 17 -2.82 5.55 30.18
CA ILE A 17 -3.85 6.42 29.59
C ILE A 17 -4.05 7.66 30.45
N ASN A 18 -4.22 7.49 31.76
CA ASN A 18 -4.43 8.61 32.71
C ASN A 18 -3.21 9.53 32.84
N LYS A 19 -2.02 9.09 32.45
CA LYS A 19 -0.76 9.86 32.50
C LYS A 19 -0.27 10.33 31.13
N HIS A 20 -1.09 10.20 30.08
CA HIS A 20 -0.74 10.54 28.68
C HIS A 20 0.55 9.88 28.18
N LYS A 21 0.87 8.67 28.68
CA LYS A 21 2.03 7.88 28.24
C LYS A 21 1.58 6.85 27.22
N PHE A 22 1.24 7.33 26.02
CA PHE A 22 0.60 6.55 24.98
C PHE A 22 1.48 5.38 24.48
N GLU A 23 2.80 5.55 24.39
CA GLU A 23 3.73 4.46 24.05
C GLU A 23 3.58 3.26 24.99
N ARG A 24 3.48 3.51 26.31
CA ARG A 24 3.29 2.43 27.30
C ARG A 24 1.90 1.81 27.25
N ALA A 25 0.90 2.55 26.80
CA ALA A 25 -0.44 2.02 26.59
C ALA A 25 -0.46 1.10 25.36
N GLU A 26 0.22 1.48 24.26
CA GLU A 26 0.34 0.64 23.07
C GLU A 26 1.10 -0.66 23.35
N ASP A 27 2.20 -0.59 24.12
CA ASP A 27 2.93 -1.78 24.57
C ASP A 27 2.03 -2.71 25.41
N ALA A 28 1.25 -2.15 26.33
CA ALA A 28 0.33 -2.94 27.17
C ALA A 28 -0.79 -3.60 26.36
N VAL A 29 -1.36 -2.92 25.35
CA VAL A 29 -2.35 -3.51 24.42
C VAL A 29 -1.72 -4.65 23.63
N THR A 30 -0.49 -4.46 23.15
CA THR A 30 0.22 -5.48 22.36
C THR A 30 0.44 -6.74 23.18
N HIS A 31 0.89 -6.60 24.43
CA HIS A 31 1.06 -7.74 25.34
C HIS A 31 -0.27 -8.42 25.71
N LEU A 32 -1.37 -7.66 25.86
CA LEU A 32 -2.70 -8.25 26.07
C LEU A 32 -3.18 -9.08 24.87
N ARG A 33 -2.90 -8.64 23.63
CA ARG A 33 -3.22 -9.41 22.43
C ARG A 33 -2.39 -10.69 22.33
N GLN A 34 -1.09 -10.61 22.62
CA GLN A 34 -0.21 -11.78 22.64
C GLN A 34 -0.65 -12.80 23.69
N LEU A 35 -1.05 -12.36 24.88
CA LEU A 35 -1.61 -13.25 25.89
C LEU A 35 -2.93 -13.88 25.46
N ALA A 36 -3.82 -13.13 24.79
CA ALA A 36 -5.06 -13.68 24.28
C ALA A 36 -4.84 -14.72 23.18
N GLU A 37 -3.84 -14.53 22.33
CA GLU A 37 -3.44 -15.49 21.28
C GLU A 37 -2.85 -16.78 21.89
N ILE A 38 -2.00 -16.64 22.92
CA ILE A 38 -1.46 -17.78 23.67
C ILE A 38 -2.58 -18.51 24.44
N GLU A 39 -3.50 -17.78 25.07
CA GLU A 39 -4.68 -18.34 25.75
C GLU A 39 -5.56 -19.11 24.76
N ALA A 40 -5.80 -18.57 23.55
CA ALA A 40 -6.57 -19.23 22.49
C ALA A 40 -5.87 -20.49 21.97
N PHE A 41 -4.56 -20.43 21.73
CA PHE A 41 -3.75 -21.57 21.31
C PHE A 41 -3.75 -22.70 22.34
N ILE A 42 -3.58 -22.38 23.62
CA ILE A 42 -3.62 -23.37 24.72
C ILE A 42 -5.04 -23.94 24.89
N SER A 43 -6.08 -23.14 24.63
CA SER A 43 -7.48 -23.58 24.71
C SER A 43 -7.89 -24.49 23.54
N GLU A 44 -7.19 -24.44 22.40
CA GLU A 44 -7.40 -25.33 21.26
C GLU A 44 -6.71 -26.71 21.40
N GLU A 45 -6.05 -26.97 22.54
CA GLU A 45 -5.41 -28.25 22.86
C GLU A 45 -6.40 -29.25 23.53
N GLU A 46 -7.50 -29.57 22.86
CA GLU A 46 -8.16 -30.87 23.02
C GLU A 46 -8.06 -31.66 21.69
N PRO A 47 -7.26 -32.73 21.62
CA PRO A 47 -7.14 -33.54 20.42
C PRO A 47 -8.39 -34.42 20.28
N ARG A 48 -9.34 -34.01 19.45
CA ARG A 48 -10.25 -34.98 18.82
C ARG A 48 -9.55 -35.60 17.61
N TYR A 49 -8.96 -36.77 17.85
CA TYR A 49 -8.67 -37.75 16.81
C TYR A 49 -9.96 -38.13 16.05
N ASN A 50 -9.90 -38.02 14.72
CA ASN A 50 -10.50 -38.93 13.73
C ASN A 50 -9.88 -38.54 12.38
N GLU A 51 -8.78 -39.19 11.99
CA GLU A 51 -8.72 -40.39 11.14
C GLU A 51 -9.22 -40.20 9.70
N GLN A 52 -8.38 -40.70 8.78
CA GLN A 52 -8.52 -40.88 7.32
C GLN A 52 -8.15 -39.65 6.47
N SER A 53 -7.14 -39.67 5.59
CA SER A 53 -6.58 -40.79 4.83
C SER A 53 -5.10 -40.56 4.49
N VAL A 54 -4.29 -41.54 4.87
CA VAL A 54 -2.92 -41.80 4.44
C VAL A 54 -2.90 -42.25 2.97
N ARG A 55 -2.00 -41.69 2.14
CA ARG A 55 -1.19 -42.53 1.24
C ARG A 55 0.14 -41.89 0.85
N SER A 56 1.18 -42.41 1.49
CA SER A 56 2.61 -42.30 1.19
C SER A 56 2.99 -42.95 -0.15
N GLN A 57 4.06 -42.45 -0.79
CA GLN A 57 5.27 -43.18 -1.25
C GLN A 57 6.15 -42.20 -2.05
N ASN A 58 7.25 -41.67 -1.50
CA ASN A 58 8.63 -42.19 -1.47
C ASN A 58 9.31 -42.49 -2.83
N ASN A 59 10.39 -41.72 -3.08
CA ASN A 59 11.71 -42.05 -3.63
C ASN A 59 11.87 -42.75 -4.99
N GLY A 60 12.82 -42.23 -5.79
CA GLY A 60 13.59 -43.06 -6.73
C GLY A 60 14.13 -42.32 -7.94
N GLU A 61 15.43 -42.01 -7.92
CA GLU A 61 16.22 -41.50 -9.02
C GLU A 61 16.47 -42.55 -10.13
N GLN A 62 16.97 -42.05 -11.26
CA GLN A 62 17.91 -42.66 -12.21
C GLN A 62 17.42 -43.52 -13.41
N SER A 63 17.76 -42.97 -14.59
CA SER A 63 18.50 -43.63 -15.68
C SER A 63 17.77 -44.02 -16.98
N THR A 64 18.17 -43.29 -18.03
CA THR A 64 18.59 -43.76 -19.37
C THR A 64 17.60 -44.49 -20.29
N GLY A 65 17.53 -44.02 -21.55
CA GLY A 65 17.27 -44.91 -22.69
C GLY A 65 16.45 -44.30 -23.82
N LEU A 66 17.14 -43.89 -24.88
CA LEU A 66 16.62 -43.47 -26.19
C LEU A 66 15.55 -44.41 -26.77
N ARG A 67 14.51 -43.85 -27.39
CA ARG A 67 14.07 -44.25 -28.75
C ARG A 67 13.09 -43.27 -29.37
N ASP A 68 13.40 -42.97 -30.62
CA ASP A 68 12.73 -42.09 -31.57
C ASP A 68 11.29 -42.50 -31.92
N THR A 69 10.64 -41.54 -32.58
CA THR A 69 9.59 -41.68 -33.60
C THR A 69 8.16 -41.83 -33.09
N VAL A 70 7.38 -40.75 -33.19
CA VAL A 70 6.48 -40.43 -34.32
C VAL A 70 5.61 -39.23 -33.90
N VAL A 71 5.77 -38.10 -34.58
CA VAL A 71 4.77 -37.02 -34.62
C VAL A 71 3.77 -37.38 -35.73
N PRO A 72 2.45 -37.27 -35.51
CA PRO A 72 1.73 -36.32 -36.36
C PRO A 72 0.57 -35.58 -35.67
N ASN A 73 0.58 -34.27 -35.92
CA ASN A 73 -0.58 -33.42 -36.21
C ASN A 73 -1.45 -32.87 -35.05
N PRO A 74 -1.41 -31.55 -34.77
CA PRO A 74 -2.41 -30.88 -33.97
C PRO A 74 -3.53 -30.36 -34.88
N SER A 75 -4.67 -31.05 -34.88
CA SER A 75 -5.93 -30.44 -35.34
C SER A 75 -6.90 -30.36 -34.18
N SER A 76 -7.16 -29.10 -33.77
CA SER A 76 -8.40 -28.59 -33.18
C SER A 76 -8.92 -29.25 -31.89
N ILE A 77 -9.04 -28.47 -30.81
CA ILE A 77 -10.31 -28.24 -30.09
C ILE A 77 -10.12 -27.13 -29.05
N LYS A 78 -11.10 -26.21 -29.05
CA LYS A 78 -11.31 -25.09 -28.13
C LYS A 78 -11.34 -25.55 -26.67
N SER A 79 -10.65 -24.83 -25.79
CA SER A 79 -10.93 -24.82 -24.36
C SER A 79 -10.98 -23.38 -23.85
N ARG A 80 -12.22 -22.92 -23.71
CA ARG A 80 -12.64 -21.78 -22.90
C ARG A 80 -12.24 -22.03 -21.44
N LYS A 81 -11.51 -21.09 -20.85
CA LYS A 81 -11.35 -20.84 -19.40
C LYS A 81 -11.33 -19.29 -19.32
N GLU A 82 -12.24 -18.52 -18.72
CA GLU A 82 -13.15 -18.77 -17.59
C GLU A 82 -12.51 -19.63 -16.50
N ASN A 83 -11.48 -19.03 -15.90
CA ASN A 83 -11.25 -18.98 -14.46
C ASN A 83 -10.78 -17.54 -14.26
N ASP A 84 -11.62 -16.62 -13.77
CA ASP A 84 -12.04 -16.54 -12.37
C ASP A 84 -10.92 -16.94 -11.41
N SER A 85 -9.79 -16.25 -11.57
CA SER A 85 -8.86 -16.00 -10.49
C SER A 85 -9.21 -14.64 -9.90
N THR A 86 -10.25 -14.59 -9.07
CA THR A 86 -10.26 -13.78 -7.85
C THR A 86 -9.11 -14.22 -6.94
N SER A 87 -7.87 -13.99 -7.41
CA SER A 87 -6.74 -13.85 -6.49
C SER A 87 -6.96 -12.52 -5.80
N SER A 88 -7.20 -12.58 -4.49
CA SER A 88 -7.25 -11.46 -3.55
C SER A 88 -6.27 -10.36 -3.93
N ALA A 89 -6.76 -9.41 -4.73
CA ALA A 89 -6.12 -8.13 -4.92
C ALA A 89 -6.23 -7.42 -3.59
N ASN A 90 -5.22 -7.59 -2.73
CA ASN A 90 -4.85 -6.54 -1.80
C ASN A 90 -4.61 -5.30 -2.68
N LYS A 91 -5.69 -4.56 -2.92
CA LYS A 91 -5.65 -3.29 -3.62
C LYS A 91 -4.58 -2.48 -2.89
N ASP A 92 -3.63 -1.94 -3.64
CA ASP A 92 -2.70 -0.92 -3.15
C ASP A 92 -3.55 0.23 -2.58
N THR A 93 -3.96 0.12 -1.31
CA THR A 93 -4.77 1.15 -0.65
C THR A 93 -3.86 2.34 -0.44
N LEU A 94 -4.16 3.42 -1.15
CA LEU A 94 -3.48 4.68 -0.99
C LEU A 94 -4.26 5.49 0.03
N GLU A 95 -3.60 5.90 1.10
CA GLU A 95 -4.22 6.68 2.17
C GLU A 95 -3.56 8.05 2.25
N LEU A 96 -4.36 9.10 2.32
CA LEU A 96 -3.91 10.47 2.53
C LEU A 96 -4.52 11.00 3.82
N TYR A 97 -3.69 11.46 4.74
CA TYR A 97 -4.11 12.06 6.00
C TYR A 97 -3.70 13.52 6.04
N TYR A 98 -4.60 14.36 6.52
CA TYR A 98 -4.32 15.75 6.84
C TYR A 98 -4.14 15.93 8.35
N MET A 99 -2.99 16.46 8.75
CA MET A 99 -2.66 16.79 10.14
C MET A 99 -2.71 18.31 10.28
N GLU A 100 -3.82 18.81 10.81
CA GLU A 100 -4.12 20.24 10.95
C GLU A 100 -3.12 20.95 11.87
N GLU A 101 -2.78 20.33 13.02
CA GLU A 101 -1.89 20.90 14.03
C GLU A 101 -0.50 21.24 13.49
N ASP A 102 0.06 20.36 12.65
CA ASP A 102 1.41 20.51 12.09
C ASP A 102 1.42 21.09 10.67
N SER A 103 0.25 21.34 10.08
CA SER A 103 0.11 21.69 8.65
C SER A 103 0.83 20.70 7.72
N LEU A 104 0.64 19.40 7.98
CA LEU A 104 1.28 18.31 7.24
C LEU A 104 0.27 17.43 6.51
N LEU A 105 0.72 16.87 5.40
CA LEU A 105 0.04 15.82 4.66
C LEU A 105 0.86 14.53 4.72
N LYS A 106 0.19 13.44 5.11
CA LYS A 106 0.81 12.12 5.23
C LYS A 106 0.22 11.18 4.19
N PHE A 107 1.08 10.72 3.29
CA PHE A 107 0.79 9.80 2.20
C PHE A 107 1.26 8.41 2.58
N LYS A 108 0.35 7.47 2.74
CA LYS A 108 0.66 6.09 3.13
C LYS A 108 0.36 5.14 1.99
N LYS A 109 1.36 4.33 1.66
CA LYS A 109 1.31 3.20 0.74
C LYS A 109 2.06 2.06 1.41
N SER A 110 1.34 1.18 2.10
CA SER A 110 1.95 0.13 2.93
C SER A 110 3.08 -0.62 2.20
N PRO A 111 4.27 -0.77 2.81
CA PRO A 111 4.67 -0.35 4.17
C PRO A 111 5.23 1.08 4.28
N GLN A 112 5.28 1.82 3.17
CA GLN A 112 5.90 3.15 3.09
C GLN A 112 4.95 4.26 3.50
N THR A 113 5.50 5.28 4.16
CA THR A 113 4.79 6.48 4.56
C THR A 113 5.67 7.68 4.28
N TYR A 114 5.08 8.69 3.66
CA TYR A 114 5.72 9.96 3.35
C TYR A 114 4.92 11.08 4.02
N THR A 115 5.60 12.11 4.50
CA THR A 115 5.03 13.27 5.16
C THR A 115 5.66 14.51 4.58
N VAL A 116 4.84 15.46 4.14
CA VAL A 116 5.28 16.75 3.60
C VAL A 116 4.41 17.87 4.12
N SER A 117 4.92 19.10 4.06
CA SER A 117 4.12 20.28 4.37
C SER A 117 3.01 20.47 3.34
N ILE A 118 1.94 21.14 3.76
CA ILE A 118 0.90 21.61 2.82
C ILE A 118 1.53 22.43 1.69
N GLU A 119 2.50 23.29 2.03
CA GLU A 119 3.17 24.16 1.06
C GLU A 119 3.90 23.35 -0.02
N PHE A 120 4.61 22.28 0.36
CA PHE A 120 5.22 21.37 -0.60
C PHE A 120 4.19 20.81 -1.57
N PHE A 121 3.04 20.36 -1.05
CA PHE A 121 2.01 19.75 -1.88
C PHE A 121 1.28 20.78 -2.74
N ARG A 122 1.06 22.01 -2.24
CA ARG A 122 0.56 23.14 -3.02
C ARG A 122 1.51 23.44 -4.18
N THR A 123 2.80 23.62 -3.92
CA THR A 123 3.81 23.82 -4.96
C THR A 123 3.81 22.68 -5.98
N PHE A 124 3.63 21.43 -5.53
CA PHE A 124 3.50 20.29 -6.43
C PHE A 124 2.29 20.42 -7.38
N LEU A 125 1.12 20.79 -6.85
CA LEU A 125 -0.09 20.99 -7.66
C LEU A 125 0.03 22.20 -8.59
N GLU A 126 0.62 23.31 -8.14
CA GLU A 126 0.89 24.49 -8.96
C GLU A 126 1.82 24.14 -10.13
N ASN A 127 2.87 23.38 -9.87
CA ASN A 127 3.77 22.90 -10.92
C ASN A 127 3.04 22.02 -11.94
N LEU A 128 2.11 21.15 -11.51
CA LEU A 128 1.24 20.39 -12.43
C LEU A 128 0.30 21.30 -13.23
N HIS A 129 -0.18 22.38 -12.62
CA HIS A 129 -1.03 23.37 -13.29
C HIS A 129 -0.28 24.08 -14.43
N THR A 130 1.04 24.31 -14.30
CA THR A 130 1.85 24.86 -15.39
C THR A 130 1.91 23.96 -16.64
N TRP A 131 1.47 22.70 -16.54
CA TRP A 131 1.38 21.74 -17.63
C TRP A 131 -0.02 21.55 -18.21
N LYS A 132 -0.99 22.34 -17.77
CA LYS A 132 -2.30 22.42 -18.40
C LYS A 132 -2.17 22.74 -19.89
N GLY A 133 -2.83 21.95 -20.74
CA GLY A 133 -2.79 22.10 -22.20
C GLY A 133 -1.46 21.75 -22.88
N LYS A 134 -0.49 21.16 -22.17
CA LYS A 134 0.79 20.72 -22.76
C LYS A 134 0.77 19.25 -23.14
N GLU A 135 1.86 18.80 -23.78
CA GLU A 135 2.03 17.40 -24.17
C GLU A 135 2.03 16.44 -22.98
N PRO A 136 1.66 15.16 -23.19
CA PRO A 136 1.67 14.15 -22.15
C PRO A 136 3.07 13.94 -21.55
N PHE A 137 3.16 13.97 -20.23
CA PHE A 137 4.41 13.91 -19.48
C PHE A 137 4.42 12.76 -18.47
N SER A 138 5.61 12.44 -17.94
CA SER A 138 5.79 11.38 -16.95
C SER A 138 6.23 11.97 -15.60
N SER A 139 6.09 11.20 -14.52
CA SER A 139 6.63 11.57 -13.20
C SER A 139 8.15 11.79 -13.24
N LYS A 140 8.87 11.10 -14.14
CA LYS A 140 10.30 11.31 -14.37
C LYS A 140 10.56 12.70 -14.93
N THR A 141 9.84 13.08 -15.99
CA THR A 141 9.96 14.40 -16.62
C THR A 141 9.66 15.51 -15.62
N TYR A 142 8.64 15.32 -14.78
CA TYR A 142 8.27 16.26 -13.72
C TYR A 142 9.39 16.43 -12.71
N TYR A 143 9.86 15.30 -12.21
CA TYR A 143 10.94 15.29 -11.24
C TYR A 143 12.17 16.01 -11.80
N ASP A 144 12.60 15.67 -13.00
CA ASP A 144 13.82 16.24 -13.58
C ASP A 144 13.71 17.78 -13.77
N GLN A 145 12.50 18.32 -13.99
CA GLN A 145 12.27 19.76 -14.15
C GLN A 145 12.14 20.51 -12.81
N PHE A 146 11.40 19.95 -11.84
CA PHE A 146 11.04 20.64 -10.58
C PHE A 146 11.84 20.13 -9.36
N PHE A 147 12.84 19.28 -9.58
CA PHE A 147 13.62 18.64 -8.52
C PHE A 147 14.21 19.65 -7.53
N ASN A 148 14.92 20.68 -8.02
CA ASN A 148 15.63 21.62 -7.13
C ASN A 148 14.67 22.32 -6.16
N GLN A 149 13.54 22.82 -6.68
CA GLN A 149 12.52 23.49 -5.87
C GLN A 149 11.91 22.55 -4.83
N LEU A 150 11.50 21.34 -5.23
CA LEU A 150 10.86 20.39 -4.31
C LEU A 150 11.86 19.81 -3.30
N HIS A 151 13.12 19.67 -3.70
CA HIS A 151 14.18 19.20 -2.81
C HIS A 151 14.47 20.24 -1.72
N GLU A 152 14.49 21.54 -2.03
CA GLU A 152 14.66 22.60 -1.01
C GLU A 152 13.52 22.63 0.02
N MET A 153 12.31 22.24 -0.39
CA MET A 153 11.12 22.20 0.47
C MET A 153 10.95 20.87 1.23
N SER A 154 11.86 19.91 1.07
CA SER A 154 11.75 18.59 1.71
C SER A 154 13.07 18.13 2.30
N ASN A 155 13.00 17.26 3.30
CA ASN A 155 14.18 16.64 3.90
C ASN A 155 14.51 15.28 3.24
N TYR A 156 13.98 15.03 2.04
CA TYR A 156 14.13 13.75 1.38
C TYR A 156 15.41 13.67 0.56
N GLN A 157 16.12 12.55 0.70
CA GLN A 157 17.17 12.18 -0.23
C GLN A 157 16.61 12.06 -1.66
N ASN A 158 17.45 12.31 -2.67
CA ASN A 158 17.06 12.30 -4.09
C ASN A 158 16.29 11.03 -4.52
N SER A 159 16.77 9.85 -4.12
CA SER A 159 16.09 8.58 -4.44
C SER A 159 14.69 8.51 -3.81
N THR A 160 14.56 8.89 -2.55
CA THR A 160 13.31 8.94 -1.79
C THR A 160 12.34 9.96 -2.38
N LEU A 161 12.82 11.17 -2.71
CA LEU A 161 12.00 12.19 -3.35
C LEU A 161 11.49 11.73 -4.71
N ARG A 162 12.34 11.10 -5.54
CA ARG A 162 11.91 10.55 -6.84
C ARG A 162 10.83 9.48 -6.70
N GLN A 163 10.98 8.58 -5.72
CA GLN A 163 9.96 7.58 -5.41
C GLN A 163 8.66 8.25 -4.93
N PHE A 164 8.79 9.26 -4.07
CA PHE A 164 7.66 10.01 -3.53
C PHE A 164 6.91 10.79 -4.62
N ILE A 165 7.59 11.48 -5.53
CA ILE A 165 6.94 12.13 -6.69
C ILE A 165 6.18 11.10 -7.54
N THR A 166 6.74 9.91 -7.75
CA THR A 166 6.03 8.85 -8.46
C THR A 166 4.78 8.38 -7.72
N LEU A 167 4.82 8.38 -6.38
CA LEU A 167 3.64 8.13 -5.55
C LEU A 167 2.62 9.26 -5.67
N LEU A 168 3.04 10.52 -5.58
CA LEU A 168 2.17 11.69 -5.72
C LEU A 168 1.44 11.70 -7.07
N PHE A 169 2.07 11.26 -8.15
CA PHE A 169 1.40 11.10 -9.44
C PHE A 169 0.25 10.09 -9.38
N ARG A 170 0.37 9.02 -8.59
CA ARG A 170 -0.73 8.06 -8.39
C ARG A 170 -1.86 8.70 -7.59
N PHE A 171 -1.54 9.47 -6.55
CA PHE A 171 -2.52 10.24 -5.79
C PHE A 171 -3.22 11.27 -6.67
N ALA A 172 -2.47 12.08 -7.42
CA ALA A 172 -3.01 13.08 -8.34
C ALA A 172 -3.92 12.46 -9.41
N TYR A 173 -3.57 11.29 -9.95
CA TYR A 173 -4.45 10.54 -10.84
C TYR A 173 -5.75 10.10 -10.15
N ARG A 174 -5.67 9.61 -8.91
CA ARG A 174 -6.85 9.19 -8.13
C ARG A 174 -7.74 10.35 -7.69
N LEU A 175 -7.15 11.51 -7.43
CA LEU A 175 -7.83 12.76 -7.10
C LEU A 175 -8.42 13.48 -8.33
N GLY A 176 -8.23 12.93 -9.54
CA GLY A 176 -8.73 13.54 -10.78
C GLY A 176 -7.93 14.77 -11.26
N VAL A 177 -6.75 15.01 -10.70
CA VAL A 177 -5.83 16.08 -11.13
C VAL A 177 -5.10 15.68 -12.42
N LEU A 178 -4.79 14.39 -12.56
CA LEU A 178 -4.14 13.82 -13.72
C LEU A 178 -5.05 12.81 -14.42
N GLU A 179 -5.00 12.80 -15.74
CA GLU A 179 -5.68 11.83 -16.59
C GLU A 179 -4.65 11.02 -17.38
N LYS A 180 -5.00 9.77 -17.71
CA LYS A 180 -4.16 8.93 -18.55
C LYS A 180 -4.47 9.21 -20.01
N THR A 181 -3.42 9.28 -20.82
CA THR A 181 -3.58 9.28 -22.26
C THR A 181 -3.96 7.89 -22.78
N SER A 182 -4.47 7.83 -24.02
CA SER A 182 -4.86 6.59 -24.69
C SER A 182 -3.82 5.47 -24.52
N THR A 183 -4.31 4.23 -24.47
CA THR A 183 -3.68 2.98 -24.00
C THR A 183 -2.26 2.65 -24.46
N SER A 184 -1.69 3.34 -25.45
CA SER A 184 -0.32 3.10 -25.93
C SER A 184 0.77 3.62 -24.98
N GLN A 185 0.52 4.70 -24.22
CA GLN A 185 1.55 5.35 -23.40
C GLN A 185 1.43 5.03 -21.90
N ARG A 186 1.83 3.80 -21.54
CA ARG A 186 1.89 3.35 -20.14
C ARG A 186 2.87 4.27 -19.37
N SER A 187 2.35 5.11 -18.47
CA SER A 187 3.07 6.10 -17.62
C SER A 187 3.18 7.53 -18.13
N ARG A 188 2.37 7.92 -19.13
CA ARG A 188 2.17 9.34 -19.44
C ARG A 188 0.81 9.83 -18.96
N TYR A 189 0.80 11.08 -18.53
CA TYR A 189 -0.34 11.78 -17.96
C TYR A 189 -0.54 13.11 -18.66
N VAL A 190 -1.78 13.57 -18.65
CA VAL A 190 -2.15 14.95 -18.95
C VAL A 190 -2.81 15.55 -17.72
N THR A 191 -2.63 16.86 -17.51
CA THR A 191 -3.32 17.59 -16.45
C THR A 191 -4.78 17.76 -16.82
N ALA A 192 -5.70 17.45 -15.90
CA ALA A 192 -7.13 17.60 -16.13
C ALA A 192 -7.52 19.08 -16.32
N ASP A 193 -8.38 19.36 -17.29
CA ASP A 193 -8.73 20.74 -17.65
C ASP A 193 -9.54 21.48 -16.57
N ALA A 194 -10.31 20.73 -15.77
CA ALA A 194 -11.18 21.28 -14.73
C ALA A 194 -10.51 21.36 -13.34
N PHE A 195 -9.24 20.96 -13.21
CA PHE A 195 -8.58 20.94 -11.90
C PHE A 195 -8.11 22.35 -11.48
N GLU A 196 -8.40 22.69 -10.23
CA GLU A 196 -7.91 23.86 -9.52
C GLU A 196 -7.20 23.45 -8.22
N VAL A 197 -6.07 24.11 -7.91
CA VAL A 197 -5.21 23.76 -6.76
C VAL A 197 -5.97 23.87 -5.45
N GLU A 198 -6.62 25.01 -5.21
CA GLU A 198 -7.32 25.28 -3.95
C GLU A 198 -8.54 24.35 -3.76
N HIS A 199 -9.24 23.98 -4.82
CA HIS A 199 -10.35 23.02 -4.72
C HIS A 199 -9.87 21.64 -4.26
N VAL A 200 -8.73 21.17 -4.77
CA VAL A 200 -8.14 19.89 -4.35
C VAL A 200 -7.69 19.95 -2.88
N LEU A 201 -7.03 21.04 -2.47
CA LEU A 201 -6.60 21.23 -1.08
C LEU A 201 -7.80 21.28 -0.12
N ASN A 202 -8.83 22.06 -0.45
CA ASN A 202 -10.05 22.16 0.35
C ASN A 202 -10.74 20.81 0.50
N ASN A 203 -10.83 20.02 -0.56
CA ASN A 203 -11.39 18.67 -0.48
C ASN A 203 -10.59 17.77 0.49
N ILE A 204 -9.26 17.86 0.47
CA ILE A 204 -8.39 17.11 1.41
C ILE A 204 -8.62 17.59 2.85
N PHE A 205 -8.74 18.90 3.07
CA PHE A 205 -8.96 19.48 4.39
C PHE A 205 -10.34 19.13 4.96
N GLU A 206 -11.37 19.12 4.12
CA GLU A 206 -12.74 18.74 4.50
C GLU A 206 -12.84 17.26 4.85
N GLN A 207 -12.26 16.39 4.03
CA GLN A 207 -12.34 14.94 4.24
C GLN A 207 -11.45 14.45 5.38
N LYS A 208 -10.35 15.17 5.69
CA LYS A 208 -9.29 14.86 6.67
C LYS A 208 -8.54 13.55 6.41
N ILE A 209 -9.22 12.50 5.96
CA ILE A 209 -8.68 11.21 5.56
C ILE A 209 -9.30 10.83 4.22
N VAL A 210 -8.46 10.60 3.20
CA VAL A 210 -8.90 10.18 1.87
C VAL A 210 -8.35 8.79 1.58
N TYR A 211 -9.25 7.84 1.28
CA TYR A 211 -8.93 6.47 0.87
C TYR A 211 -9.08 6.35 -0.65
N LEU A 212 -8.01 5.91 -1.35
CA LEU A 212 -7.89 5.93 -2.82
C LEU A 212 -7.46 4.59 -3.44
#